data_AF-A0A841VKA7-F1
#
_entry.id   AF-A0A841VKA7-F1
#
_cell.length_a   1.000
_cell.length_b   1.000
_cell.length_c   1.000
_cell.angle_alpha   90.00
_cell.angle_beta   90.00
_cell.angle_gamma   90.00
#
_symmetry.space_group_name_H-M   'P 1'
#
loop_
_entity.id
_entity.type
_entity.pdbx_description
1 polymer ?
#
loop_
_entity_poly.entity_id
_entity_poly.type
_entity_poly.pdbx_seq_one_letter_code
_entity_poly.pdbx_strand_id
1 'polypeptide(L)'
;MVMFSLNQIPMLRRILSASLVSLIPSVASLISLEVFSPAALGQPPAASVETKLKVPSSMNYAPFNINRYLKVPPNFSIAVYARINKARFMAVAPNGDLLVSQPSGNKVLIVRPNGSKDPIISDFVTGLRKPHDIVFHKINNTTYVYISETHQINRFIYNSGDLTAKNRQIVVTGLPDSSTSELKGAYGHELKNIALDANHKLYVSIASTCNACKEDTVSNPVRGAVYQYNADGSNRRLFAQGLRNAEGLAFLPNTNDLWVVVNNRDNIAYPFNDGSGNYGKIIPSYVDDHPPEEFTRVRDGGNYGWPFCNPNPDTSNGVNDMPFDRDYQFNANGKVNCNAMDRISKGIQAHSAPLGLTFLQNTNFPSQYSNGAVTGLHGSWNRQKKTGYKIAYFPWNNSKKAPEQEMDLVNGWLVPATQEIWGRPVDMVVDQQGNLLISDDYSGTIYKLSYTPSAVVSAKVVKVYRDGNFAGSSQSFPTTPGVYKANQGGLKVVGNDAISSLSVPSGTVVRVCQHETGGRCREFSAGDYKSVGADFDNMISFIEVK
;
A
#
# COMPACT_ATOMS: atom_id res chain seq x y z
N MET A 1 50.47 -4.61 59.96
CA MET A 1 51.85 -4.22 59.59
C MET A 1 51.76 -3.53 58.23
N VAL A 2 51.86 -2.19 58.22
CA VAL A 2 52.47 -1.29 57.20
C VAL A 2 52.01 -1.45 55.71
N MET A 3 51.62 -0.45 54.89
CA MET A 3 51.36 1.00 54.95
C MET A 3 50.87 1.47 53.54
N PHE A 4 49.98 2.49 53.48
CA PHE A 4 49.76 3.61 52.52
C PHE A 4 49.69 3.40 50.97
N SER A 5 48.94 4.17 50.15
CA SER A 5 48.69 5.63 50.22
C SER A 5 47.51 6.20 49.37
N LEU A 6 46.90 7.28 49.92
CA LEU A 6 46.44 8.60 49.38
C LEU A 6 45.33 8.72 48.28
N ASN A 7 44.17 9.39 48.51
CA ASN A 7 43.82 10.85 48.62
C ASN A 7 43.76 11.58 47.23
N GLN A 8 42.82 12.45 46.81
CA GLN A 8 41.98 13.49 47.45
C GLN A 8 40.75 13.93 46.60
N ILE A 9 39.79 14.60 47.24
CA ILE A 9 38.75 15.49 46.68
C ILE A 9 38.94 16.90 47.27
N PRO A 10 38.66 17.99 46.52
CA PRO A 10 38.18 19.26 47.10
C PRO A 10 36.84 19.71 46.46
N MET A 11 35.79 19.95 47.24
CA MET A 11 35.29 21.27 47.70
C MET A 11 35.13 22.37 46.63
N LEU A 12 33.91 22.90 46.46
CA LEU A 12 33.66 24.34 46.72
C LEU A 12 32.17 24.68 46.96
N ARG A 13 31.98 25.72 47.78
CA ARG A 13 30.77 26.18 48.47
C ARG A 13 29.91 27.16 47.66
N ARG A 14 28.64 27.20 48.10
CA ARG A 14 27.59 28.23 47.92
C ARG A 14 28.07 29.69 47.98
N ILE A 15 27.43 30.53 47.17
CA ILE A 15 27.14 31.94 47.48
C ILE A 15 25.64 32.20 47.24
N LEU A 16 24.98 32.73 48.27
CA LEU A 16 23.65 33.33 48.22
C LEU A 16 23.79 34.80 47.81
N SER A 17 22.87 35.28 46.96
CA SER A 17 22.51 36.69 46.91
C SER A 17 21.04 36.81 46.54
N ALA A 18 20.25 37.31 47.48
CA ALA A 18 18.84 37.66 47.32
C ALA A 18 18.69 38.96 46.54
N SER A 19 17.59 39.13 45.79
CA SER A 19 16.80 40.37 45.77
C SER A 19 15.50 40.25 44.95
N LEU A 20 14.43 40.60 45.64
CA LEU A 20 13.19 41.26 45.25
C LEU A 20 12.35 40.82 44.04
N VAL A 21 11.14 40.45 44.42
CA VAL A 21 9.87 40.29 43.70
C VAL A 21 9.52 41.51 42.83
N SER A 22 9.14 41.26 41.57
CA SER A 22 8.10 42.04 40.87
C SER A 22 7.09 41.09 40.22
N LEU A 23 5.81 41.27 40.57
CA LEU A 23 4.70 40.55 39.95
C LEU A 23 4.38 41.19 38.59
N ILE A 24 4.40 40.38 37.53
CA ILE A 24 3.70 40.66 36.27
C ILE A 24 2.86 39.41 35.96
N PRO A 25 1.53 39.52 35.77
CA PRO A 25 0.72 38.38 35.40
C PRO A 25 0.91 38.10 33.90
N SER A 26 1.80 37.17 33.55
CA SER A 26 1.81 36.59 32.21
C SER A 26 0.64 35.61 32.11
N VAL A 27 -0.42 36.05 31.44
CA VAL A 27 -1.49 35.18 30.94
C VAL A 27 -0.86 34.27 29.88
N ALA A 28 -0.37 33.11 30.31
CA ALA A 28 -0.01 32.04 29.41
C ALA A 28 -1.32 31.48 28.84
N SER A 29 -1.66 31.88 27.61
CA SER A 29 -2.65 31.17 26.80
C SER A 29 -2.17 29.73 26.66
N LEU A 30 -2.83 28.83 27.38
CA LEU A 30 -2.78 27.40 27.15
C LEU A 30 -3.30 27.17 25.72
N ILE A 31 -2.39 27.10 24.76
CA ILE A 31 -2.66 26.44 23.50
C ILE A 31 -2.75 24.96 23.87
N SER A 32 -3.98 24.49 24.10
CA SER A 32 -4.27 23.07 24.04
C SER A 32 -3.92 22.62 22.63
N LEU A 33 -2.71 22.08 22.44
CA LEU A 33 -2.49 21.14 21.36
C LEU A 33 -3.39 19.96 21.67
N GLU A 34 -4.56 19.94 21.05
CA GLU A 34 -5.31 18.70 20.91
C GLU A 34 -4.41 17.74 20.12
N VAL A 35 -3.71 16.89 20.85
CA VAL A 35 -3.12 15.68 20.32
C VAL A 35 -4.31 14.87 19.84
N PHE A 36 -4.60 14.93 18.54
CA PHE A 36 -5.53 14.01 17.91
C PHE A 36 -5.03 12.61 18.19
N SER A 37 -5.69 11.91 19.13
CA SER A 37 -5.53 10.47 19.27
C SER A 37 -5.77 9.84 17.90
N PRO A 38 -4.87 9.00 17.38
CA PRO A 38 -5.09 8.29 16.11
C PRO A 38 -6.27 7.32 16.13
N ALA A 39 -6.95 7.17 17.27
CA ALA A 39 -7.89 6.11 17.58
C ALA A 39 -9.34 6.36 17.10
N ALA A 40 -9.60 7.33 16.23
CA ALA A 40 -10.97 7.63 15.77
C ALA A 40 -11.13 7.87 14.26
N LEU A 41 -10.18 7.43 13.44
CA LEU A 41 -10.47 7.26 12.01
C LEU A 41 -11.07 5.86 11.86
N GLY A 42 -12.36 5.77 11.53
CA GLY A 42 -13.04 4.48 11.28
C GLY A 42 -12.32 3.64 10.21
N GLN A 43 -12.73 2.39 10.02
CA GLN A 43 -12.16 1.56 8.94
C GLN A 43 -12.28 2.30 7.58
N PRO A 44 -11.24 2.27 6.72
CA PRO A 44 -11.35 2.83 5.39
C PRO A 44 -12.51 2.18 4.64
N PRO A 45 -13.24 2.92 3.78
CA PRO A 45 -14.30 2.32 2.98
C PRO A 45 -13.71 1.31 1.98
N ALA A 46 -14.31 0.14 1.84
CA ALA A 46 -13.91 -0.80 0.78
C ALA A 46 -14.29 -0.27 -0.62
N ALA A 47 -13.75 -0.94 -1.65
CA ALA A 47 -14.15 -0.76 -3.03
C ALA A 47 -15.67 -0.95 -3.19
N SER A 48 -16.36 0.15 -3.45
CA SER A 48 -17.83 0.22 -3.41
C SER A 48 -18.41 1.04 -4.56
N VAL A 49 -17.63 1.94 -5.16
CA VAL A 49 -18.06 2.81 -6.25
C VAL A 49 -17.69 2.17 -7.58
N GLU A 50 -18.70 1.72 -8.32
CA GLU A 50 -18.53 1.28 -9.70
C GLU A 50 -18.05 2.45 -10.57
N THR A 51 -16.85 2.32 -11.11
CA THR A 51 -16.12 3.39 -11.79
C THR A 51 -15.79 2.94 -13.20
N LYS A 52 -16.24 3.73 -14.18
CA LYS A 52 -15.85 3.56 -15.57
C LYS A 52 -14.35 3.76 -15.69
N LEU A 53 -13.64 2.75 -16.20
CA LEU A 53 -12.22 2.84 -16.47
C LEU A 53 -11.96 3.91 -17.53
N LYS A 54 -11.10 4.89 -17.21
CA LYS A 54 -10.67 5.91 -18.18
C LYS A 54 -9.62 5.30 -19.10
N VAL A 55 -9.87 5.30 -20.41
CA VAL A 55 -8.96 4.69 -21.40
C VAL A 55 -8.60 5.75 -22.45
N PRO A 56 -7.32 6.10 -22.62
CA PRO A 56 -6.87 6.95 -23.72
C PRO A 56 -7.28 6.37 -25.08
N SER A 57 -7.62 7.23 -26.04
CA SER A 57 -8.07 6.80 -27.38
C SER A 57 -7.05 5.94 -28.12
N SER A 58 -5.76 6.21 -27.93
CA SER A 58 -4.64 5.41 -28.45
C SER A 58 -4.52 4.00 -27.85
N MET A 59 -5.16 3.76 -26.70
CA MET A 59 -5.06 2.51 -25.94
C MET A 59 -6.39 1.73 -25.89
N ASN A 60 -7.39 2.17 -26.64
CA ASN A 60 -8.77 1.65 -26.59
C ASN A 60 -9.02 0.38 -27.42
N TYR A 61 -7.98 -0.40 -27.74
CA TYR A 61 -8.15 -1.71 -28.35
C TYR A 61 -8.45 -2.78 -27.31
N ALA A 62 -8.86 -3.98 -27.75
CA ALA A 62 -9.26 -5.08 -26.88
C ALA A 62 -8.28 -5.31 -25.69
N PRO A 63 -8.80 -5.53 -24.47
CA PRO A 63 -10.22 -5.67 -24.11
C PRO A 63 -10.96 -4.35 -23.83
N PHE A 64 -10.37 -3.19 -24.14
CA PHE A 64 -10.90 -1.85 -23.82
C PHE A 64 -11.59 -1.14 -24.99
N ASN A 65 -11.82 -1.84 -26.10
CA ASN A 65 -12.68 -1.39 -27.20
C ASN A 65 -14.18 -1.38 -26.81
N ILE A 66 -14.49 -1.86 -25.61
CA ILE A 66 -15.77 -1.70 -24.94
C ILE A 66 -15.56 -1.07 -23.57
N ASN A 67 -16.60 -0.44 -23.02
CA ASN A 67 -16.53 0.14 -21.68
C ASN A 67 -16.24 -0.96 -20.65
N ARG A 68 -15.23 -0.72 -19.81
CA ARG A 68 -14.91 -1.56 -18.65
C ARG A 68 -15.16 -0.78 -17.36
N TYR A 69 -15.58 -1.49 -16.33
CA TYR A 69 -15.89 -0.94 -15.02
C TYR A 69 -15.13 -1.72 -13.95
N LEU A 70 -14.58 -1.01 -12.99
CA LEU A 70 -13.98 -1.56 -11.77
C LEU A 70 -14.64 -0.87 -10.58
N LYS A 71 -14.76 -1.56 -9.45
CA LYS A 71 -15.10 -0.89 -8.20
C LYS A 71 -13.83 -0.42 -7.52
N VAL A 72 -13.87 0.81 -7.04
CA VAL A 72 -12.81 1.47 -6.25
C VAL A 72 -13.47 2.13 -5.03
N PRO A 73 -12.70 2.59 -4.02
CA PRO A 73 -13.30 3.29 -2.91
C PRO A 73 -13.82 4.68 -3.34
N PRO A 74 -14.69 5.31 -2.55
CA PRO A 74 -15.12 6.68 -2.80
C PRO A 74 -13.93 7.62 -2.99
N ASN A 75 -14.04 8.56 -3.94
CA ASN A 75 -13.02 9.55 -4.27
C ASN A 75 -11.75 9.02 -4.94
N PHE A 76 -11.76 7.76 -5.36
CA PHE A 76 -10.74 7.23 -6.25
C PHE A 76 -11.22 7.25 -7.70
N SER A 77 -10.26 7.34 -8.61
CA SER A 77 -10.48 7.08 -10.02
C SER A 77 -9.42 6.14 -10.55
N ILE A 78 -9.75 5.38 -11.60
CA ILE A 78 -8.83 4.44 -12.23
C ILE A 78 -8.77 4.67 -13.73
N ALA A 79 -7.56 4.64 -14.28
CA ALA A 79 -7.27 4.85 -15.69
C ALA A 79 -6.27 3.84 -16.23
N VAL A 80 -6.30 3.58 -17.53
CA VAL A 80 -5.21 2.93 -18.25
C VAL A 80 -4.06 3.94 -18.37
N TYR A 81 -2.91 3.60 -17.80
CA TYR A 81 -1.70 4.42 -17.85
C TYR A 81 -0.79 4.02 -19.02
N ALA A 82 -0.60 2.72 -19.23
CA ALA A 82 0.20 2.19 -20.33
C ALA A 82 -0.34 0.82 -20.78
N ARG A 83 -0.04 0.43 -22.03
CA ARG A 83 -0.31 -0.91 -22.54
C ARG A 83 0.99 -1.66 -22.76
N ILE A 84 1.20 -2.71 -21.98
CA ILE A 84 2.40 -3.56 -22.02
C ILE A 84 1.95 -5.00 -21.90
N ASN A 85 2.08 -5.77 -22.98
CA ASN A 85 1.71 -7.18 -22.98
C ASN A 85 2.55 -7.96 -21.97
N LYS A 86 1.94 -8.87 -21.20
CA LYS A 86 2.63 -9.70 -20.19
C LYS A 86 3.46 -8.89 -19.18
N ALA A 87 3.02 -7.67 -18.84
CA ALA A 87 3.62 -6.88 -17.77
C ALA A 87 3.51 -7.60 -16.43
N ARG A 88 4.63 -7.79 -15.72
CA ARG A 88 4.66 -8.43 -14.41
C ARG A 88 5.08 -7.43 -13.34
N PHE A 89 6.17 -7.68 -12.64
CA PHE A 89 6.66 -6.85 -11.54
C PHE A 89 7.26 -5.53 -12.05
N MET A 90 7.15 -4.49 -11.24
CA MET A 90 7.50 -3.13 -11.59
C MET A 90 8.38 -2.48 -10.52
N ALA A 91 9.09 -1.42 -10.89
CA ALA A 91 9.76 -0.56 -9.92
C ALA A 91 9.78 0.89 -10.42
N VAL A 92 9.53 1.84 -9.51
CA VAL A 92 9.65 3.27 -9.80
C VAL A 92 11.07 3.73 -9.49
N ALA A 93 11.76 4.23 -10.51
CA ALA A 93 13.09 4.80 -10.37
C ALA A 93 13.04 6.13 -9.58
N PRO A 94 14.15 6.57 -8.96
CA PRO A 94 14.18 7.81 -8.20
C PRO A 94 13.75 9.08 -8.96
N ASN A 95 13.84 9.07 -10.29
CA ASN A 95 13.42 10.17 -11.17
C ASN A 95 11.96 10.04 -11.68
N GLY A 96 11.24 8.99 -11.29
CA GLY A 96 9.84 8.76 -11.64
C GLY A 96 9.62 7.91 -12.89
N ASP A 97 10.67 7.46 -13.56
CA ASP A 97 10.54 6.45 -14.62
C ASP A 97 10.06 5.12 -14.01
N LEU A 98 9.16 4.44 -14.70
CA LEU A 98 8.66 3.12 -14.29
C LEU A 98 9.40 2.05 -15.08
N LEU A 99 10.06 1.12 -14.40
CA LEU A 99 10.57 -0.10 -15.00
C LEU A 99 9.51 -1.21 -14.90
N VAL A 100 9.32 -1.95 -15.98
CA VAL A 100 8.31 -3.02 -16.07
C VAL A 100 8.96 -4.28 -16.62
N SER A 101 8.87 -5.37 -15.87
CA SER A 101 9.35 -6.68 -16.33
C SER A 101 8.41 -7.31 -17.35
N GLN A 102 9.00 -7.95 -18.35
CA GLN A 102 8.28 -8.77 -19.33
C GLN A 102 9.02 -10.12 -19.47
N PRO A 103 8.76 -11.09 -18.57
CA PRO A 103 9.51 -12.35 -18.57
C PRO A 103 9.47 -13.08 -19.92
N SER A 104 8.30 -13.17 -20.55
CA SER A 104 8.16 -13.83 -21.86
C SER A 104 8.91 -13.12 -23.00
N GLY A 105 9.21 -11.83 -22.82
CA GLY A 105 9.96 -11.02 -23.77
C GLY A 105 11.46 -10.95 -23.48
N ASN A 106 11.94 -11.61 -22.41
CA ASN A 106 13.36 -11.63 -22.06
C ASN A 106 13.96 -10.22 -21.87
N LYS A 107 13.16 -9.30 -21.33
CA LYS A 107 13.50 -7.88 -21.20
C LYS A 107 12.78 -7.16 -20.07
N VAL A 108 13.33 -6.02 -19.68
CA VAL A 108 12.69 -5.00 -18.86
C VAL A 108 12.49 -3.75 -19.71
N LEU A 109 11.29 -3.18 -19.65
CA LEU A 109 10.90 -1.95 -20.33
C LEU A 109 11.04 -0.76 -19.38
N ILE A 110 11.25 0.42 -19.94
CA ILE A 110 11.12 1.71 -19.25
C ILE A 110 9.89 2.45 -19.79
N VAL A 111 9.09 2.99 -18.89
CA VAL A 111 7.88 3.77 -19.15
C VAL A 111 8.09 5.16 -18.55
N ARG A 112 8.26 6.16 -19.41
CA ARG A 112 8.56 7.53 -19.03
C ARG A 112 7.33 8.43 -19.17
N PRO A 113 6.95 9.19 -18.12
CA PRO A 113 5.90 10.20 -18.24
C PRO A 113 6.18 11.21 -19.36
N ASN A 114 5.15 11.62 -20.10
CA ASN A 114 5.26 12.52 -21.25
C ASN A 114 4.29 13.72 -21.13
N GLY A 115 4.31 14.38 -19.97
CA GLY A 115 3.33 15.41 -19.63
C GLY A 115 1.91 14.85 -19.66
N SER A 116 1.01 15.52 -20.40
CA SER A 116 -0.39 15.09 -20.57
C SER A 116 -0.60 14.07 -21.70
N LYS A 117 0.46 13.66 -22.41
CA LYS A 117 0.41 12.64 -23.47
C LYS A 117 0.68 11.25 -22.90
N ASP A 118 0.43 10.24 -23.72
CA ASP A 118 0.78 8.86 -23.39
C ASP A 118 2.26 8.73 -23.04
N PRO A 119 2.60 7.87 -22.05
CA PRO A 119 3.98 7.66 -21.67
C PRO A 119 4.78 7.04 -22.82
N ILE A 120 6.07 7.37 -22.86
CA ILE A 120 7.01 6.81 -23.84
C ILE A 120 7.50 5.47 -23.28
N ILE A 121 7.37 4.41 -24.08
CA ILE A 121 7.78 3.05 -23.71
C ILE A 121 8.94 2.64 -24.60
N SER A 122 10.03 2.13 -24.00
CA SER A 122 11.17 1.58 -24.73
C SER A 122 11.84 0.46 -23.93
N ASP A 123 12.76 -0.27 -24.57
CA ASP A 123 13.51 -1.34 -23.89
C ASP A 123 14.59 -0.71 -22.98
N PHE A 124 14.55 -1.00 -21.68
CA PHE A 124 15.59 -0.59 -20.73
C PHE A 124 16.78 -1.55 -20.79
N VAL A 125 16.49 -2.85 -20.78
CA VAL A 125 17.50 -3.92 -20.93
C VAL A 125 16.87 -5.14 -21.58
N THR A 126 17.59 -5.73 -22.54
CA THR A 126 17.20 -6.95 -23.27
C THR A 126 18.24 -8.06 -23.05
N GLY A 127 17.97 -9.26 -23.55
CA GLY A 127 18.89 -10.40 -23.41
C GLY A 127 18.97 -10.94 -21.99
N LEU A 128 17.90 -10.75 -21.21
CA LEU A 128 17.71 -11.36 -19.89
C LEU A 128 16.90 -12.64 -20.06
N ARG A 129 17.06 -13.64 -19.19
CA ARG A 129 16.26 -14.86 -19.16
C ARG A 129 15.10 -14.69 -18.19
N LYS A 130 13.90 -14.50 -18.74
CA LYS A 130 12.65 -14.36 -17.99
C LYS A 130 12.81 -13.42 -16.78
N PRO A 131 13.23 -12.15 -16.99
CA PRO A 131 13.40 -11.21 -15.89
C PRO A 131 12.05 -10.95 -15.24
N HIS A 132 12.01 -10.90 -13.90
CA HIS A 132 10.77 -10.83 -13.15
C HIS A 132 10.79 -9.67 -12.16
N ASP A 133 11.33 -9.84 -10.97
CA ASP A 133 11.34 -8.78 -9.96
C ASP A 133 12.42 -7.71 -10.20
N ILE A 134 12.15 -6.48 -9.75
CA ILE A 134 12.96 -5.28 -9.97
C ILE A 134 13.02 -4.49 -8.67
N VAL A 135 14.21 -4.23 -8.14
CA VAL A 135 14.38 -3.46 -6.90
C VAL A 135 15.45 -2.39 -7.07
N PHE A 136 15.08 -1.13 -6.80
CA PHE A 136 16.05 -0.07 -6.62
C PHE A 136 16.61 -0.09 -5.20
N HIS A 137 17.93 0.00 -5.05
CA HIS A 137 18.58 0.11 -3.74
C HIS A 137 19.76 1.08 -3.79
N LYS A 138 19.89 1.92 -2.76
CA LYS A 138 21.02 2.85 -2.64
C LYS A 138 22.05 2.28 -1.68
N ILE A 139 23.30 2.20 -2.12
CA ILE A 139 24.45 1.81 -1.29
C ILE A 139 25.43 2.97 -1.36
N ASN A 140 25.74 3.58 -0.22
CA ASN A 140 26.47 4.84 -0.15
C ASN A 140 25.80 5.90 -1.05
N ASN A 141 26.52 6.45 -2.03
CA ASN A 141 26.00 7.45 -2.98
C ASN A 141 25.58 6.85 -4.32
N THR A 142 25.63 5.52 -4.47
CA THR A 142 25.29 4.85 -5.73
C THR A 142 23.92 4.21 -5.64
N THR A 143 23.04 4.59 -6.56
CA THR A 143 21.77 3.89 -6.77
C THR A 143 22.01 2.73 -7.70
N TYR A 144 21.54 1.56 -7.29
CA TYR A 144 21.55 0.34 -8.08
C TYR A 144 20.12 -0.08 -8.41
N VAL A 145 19.94 -0.71 -9.57
CA VAL A 145 18.74 -1.49 -9.89
C VAL A 145 19.13 -2.95 -9.96
N TYR A 146 18.46 -3.78 -9.15
CA TYR A 146 18.57 -5.22 -9.16
C TYR A 146 17.44 -5.78 -10.01
N ILE A 147 17.75 -6.72 -10.90
CA ILE A 147 16.77 -7.42 -11.74
C ILE A 147 17.04 -8.91 -11.61
N SER A 148 16.04 -9.63 -11.12
CA SER A 148 16.09 -11.08 -11.00
C SER A 148 15.74 -11.75 -12.32
N GLU A 149 16.59 -12.69 -12.74
CA GLU A 149 16.30 -13.69 -13.77
C GLU A 149 16.06 -15.05 -13.11
N THR A 150 15.60 -16.02 -13.88
CA THR A 150 15.34 -17.37 -13.35
C THR A 150 16.56 -18.04 -12.75
N HIS A 151 17.75 -17.77 -13.31
CA HIS A 151 19.02 -18.44 -13.01
C HIS A 151 20.08 -17.55 -12.33
N GLN A 152 19.83 -16.25 -12.22
CA GLN A 152 20.79 -15.29 -11.68
C GLN A 152 20.13 -13.98 -11.26
N ILE A 153 20.83 -13.18 -10.45
CA ILE A 153 20.45 -11.80 -10.13
C ILE A 153 21.47 -10.86 -10.76
N ASN A 154 20.98 -9.88 -11.51
CA ASN A 154 21.79 -8.82 -12.09
C ASN A 154 21.63 -7.54 -11.30
N ARG A 155 22.67 -6.73 -11.31
CA ARG A 155 22.68 -5.38 -10.76
C ARG A 155 23.27 -4.43 -11.78
N PHE A 156 22.68 -3.25 -11.89
CA PHE A 156 23.16 -2.17 -12.74
C PHE A 156 23.28 -0.90 -11.90
N ILE A 157 24.28 -0.06 -12.19
CA ILE A 157 24.31 1.29 -11.65
C ILE A 157 23.22 2.08 -12.39
N TYR A 158 22.38 2.78 -11.64
CA TYR A 158 21.34 3.65 -12.18
C TYR A 158 21.66 5.11 -11.88
N ASN A 159 21.77 5.93 -12.93
CA ASN A 159 21.80 7.38 -12.82
C ASN A 159 20.46 7.96 -13.27
N SER A 160 20.01 9.02 -12.60
CA SER A 160 18.78 9.71 -12.98
C SER A 160 18.79 10.09 -14.46
N GLY A 161 17.78 9.63 -15.19
CA GLY A 161 17.63 9.87 -16.63
C GLY A 161 18.16 8.76 -17.54
N ASP A 162 18.88 7.75 -17.01
CA ASP A 162 19.30 6.59 -17.78
C ASP A 162 18.09 5.91 -18.44
N LEU A 163 18.15 5.80 -19.77
CA LEU A 163 17.13 5.18 -20.62
C LEU A 163 17.42 3.70 -20.91
N THR A 164 18.67 3.29 -20.74
CA THR A 164 19.13 1.93 -20.95
C THR A 164 20.04 1.52 -19.81
N ALA A 165 19.98 0.25 -19.43
CA ALA A 165 20.84 -0.28 -18.38
C ALA A 165 22.29 -0.33 -18.86
N LYS A 166 23.22 0.07 -17.99
CA LYS A 166 24.66 0.11 -18.26
C LYS A 166 25.40 -0.68 -17.18
N ASN A 167 26.63 -1.11 -17.48
CA ASN A 167 27.54 -1.72 -16.53
C ASN A 167 26.91 -2.90 -15.77
N ARG A 168 26.34 -3.86 -16.52
CA ARG A 168 25.73 -5.08 -15.97
C ARG A 168 26.72 -5.83 -15.08
N GLN A 169 26.35 -6.06 -13.83
CA GLN A 169 27.07 -6.93 -12.91
C GLN A 169 26.17 -8.11 -12.55
N ILE A 170 26.68 -9.33 -12.69
CA ILE A 170 25.99 -10.52 -12.19
C ILE A 170 26.43 -10.70 -10.74
N VAL A 171 25.50 -10.55 -9.79
CA VAL A 171 25.82 -10.62 -8.35
C VAL A 171 25.54 -12.00 -7.78
N VAL A 172 24.47 -12.67 -8.22
CA VAL A 172 24.17 -14.05 -7.82
C VAL A 172 24.07 -14.90 -9.08
N THR A 173 24.74 -16.06 -9.10
CA THR A 173 24.73 -17.02 -10.22
C THR A 173 24.22 -18.39 -9.76
N GLY A 174 23.89 -19.26 -10.72
CA GLY A 174 23.58 -20.66 -10.43
C GLY A 174 22.31 -20.85 -9.60
N LEU A 175 21.35 -19.93 -9.69
CA LEU A 175 20.00 -20.17 -9.16
C LEU A 175 19.34 -21.27 -10.00
N PRO A 176 18.58 -22.19 -9.38
CA PRO A 176 17.93 -23.25 -10.12
C PRO A 176 16.82 -22.65 -11.01
N ASP A 177 16.77 -23.11 -12.25
CA ASP A 177 15.74 -22.82 -13.25
C ASP A 177 15.44 -24.06 -14.10
N SER A 178 14.59 -23.93 -15.11
CA SER A 178 14.24 -25.05 -16.00
C SER A 178 15.44 -25.66 -16.75
N SER A 179 16.57 -24.94 -16.90
CA SER A 179 17.79 -25.44 -17.55
C SER A 179 18.69 -26.27 -16.62
N THR A 180 18.38 -26.26 -15.33
CA THR A 180 19.14 -26.98 -14.31
C THR A 180 19.00 -28.50 -14.51
N SER A 181 20.13 -29.20 -14.58
CA SER A 181 20.20 -30.56 -15.17
C SER A 181 19.34 -31.58 -14.42
N GLU A 182 19.27 -31.52 -13.08
CA GLU A 182 18.45 -32.45 -12.30
C GLU A 182 16.94 -32.24 -12.53
N LEU A 183 16.53 -31.06 -13.00
CA LEU A 183 15.13 -30.71 -13.22
C LEU A 183 14.62 -31.10 -14.61
N LYS A 184 15.52 -31.34 -15.59
CA LYS A 184 15.16 -31.81 -16.95
C LYS A 184 14.03 -30.98 -17.61
N GLY A 185 14.05 -29.65 -17.42
CA GLY A 185 13.01 -28.76 -17.95
C GLY A 185 11.77 -28.61 -17.06
N ALA A 186 11.62 -29.39 -15.98
CA ALA A 186 10.45 -29.37 -15.10
C ALA A 186 10.65 -28.43 -13.91
N TYR A 187 10.29 -27.16 -14.09
CA TYR A 187 10.23 -26.19 -13.00
C TYR A 187 8.97 -25.31 -13.14
N GLY A 188 7.95 -25.61 -12.34
CA GLY A 188 6.66 -24.91 -12.37
C GLY A 188 6.72 -23.45 -11.91
N HIS A 189 7.61 -23.12 -10.97
CA HIS A 189 7.76 -21.78 -10.38
C HIS A 189 9.20 -21.25 -10.51
N GLU A 190 9.71 -21.16 -11.74
CA GLU A 190 11.12 -20.81 -11.99
C GLU A 190 11.47 -19.31 -11.80
N LEU A 191 10.47 -18.44 -11.76
CA LEU A 191 10.67 -17.00 -11.53
C LEU A 191 11.22 -16.75 -10.12
N LYS A 192 11.88 -15.61 -9.94
CA LYS A 192 12.57 -15.26 -8.70
C LYS A 192 12.11 -13.89 -8.27
N ASN A 193 11.81 -13.76 -6.99
CA ASN A 193 11.48 -12.49 -6.34
C ASN A 193 12.56 -12.10 -5.36
N ILE A 194 12.77 -10.79 -5.23
CA ILE A 194 13.87 -10.24 -4.44
C ILE A 194 13.44 -9.07 -3.58
N ALA A 195 14.12 -8.88 -2.46
CA ALA A 195 14.02 -7.67 -1.64
C ALA A 195 15.39 -7.32 -1.06
N LEU A 196 15.63 -6.03 -0.80
CA LEU A 196 16.83 -5.57 -0.11
C LEU A 196 16.48 -4.83 1.18
N ASP A 197 17.17 -5.17 2.27
CA ASP A 197 17.00 -4.49 3.56
C ASP A 197 17.88 -3.23 3.69
N ALA A 198 17.70 -2.49 4.78
CA ALA A 198 18.48 -1.29 5.07
C ALA A 198 19.96 -1.58 5.35
N ASN A 199 20.33 -2.83 5.65
CA ASN A 199 21.71 -3.28 5.88
C ASN A 199 22.38 -3.83 4.62
N HIS A 200 21.77 -3.61 3.46
CA HIS A 200 22.25 -4.09 2.16
C HIS A 200 22.37 -5.62 2.10
N LYS A 201 21.40 -6.32 2.68
CA LYS A 201 21.19 -7.76 2.49
C LYS A 201 20.15 -7.98 1.41
N LEU A 202 20.50 -8.82 0.44
CA LEU A 202 19.63 -9.25 -0.66
C LEU A 202 18.94 -10.55 -0.26
N TYR A 203 17.62 -10.57 -0.35
CA TYR A 203 16.78 -11.73 -0.11
C TYR A 203 16.27 -12.23 -1.45
N VAL A 204 16.39 -13.53 -1.70
CA VAL A 204 15.97 -14.17 -2.95
C VAL A 204 15.03 -15.31 -2.64
N SER A 205 13.79 -15.22 -3.12
CA SER A 205 12.82 -16.30 -3.10
C SER A 205 13.18 -17.35 -4.16
N ILE A 206 13.29 -18.60 -3.74
CA ILE A 206 13.49 -19.76 -4.60
C ILE A 206 12.29 -20.68 -4.38
N ALA A 207 11.28 -20.52 -5.22
CA ALA A 207 10.02 -21.27 -5.14
C ALA A 207 10.19 -22.75 -5.50
N SER A 208 9.19 -23.56 -5.16
CA SER A 208 9.14 -25.00 -5.42
C SER A 208 9.13 -25.33 -6.92
N THR A 209 9.66 -26.48 -7.28
CA THR A 209 9.64 -26.99 -8.66
C THR A 209 8.27 -27.50 -9.08
N CYS A 210 7.41 -27.86 -8.11
CA CYS A 210 6.10 -28.43 -8.36
C CYS A 210 5.07 -28.04 -7.28
N ASN A 211 3.86 -28.60 -7.37
CA ASN A 211 2.82 -28.38 -6.37
C ASN A 211 3.25 -28.80 -4.95
N ALA A 212 3.82 -30.01 -4.82
CA ALA A 212 4.33 -30.54 -3.57
C ALA A 212 5.46 -31.56 -3.86
N CYS A 213 6.72 -31.18 -3.62
CA CYS A 213 7.91 -31.98 -3.94
C CYS A 213 8.78 -32.12 -2.69
N LYS A 214 9.05 -33.35 -2.25
CA LYS A 214 9.94 -33.58 -1.09
C LYS A 214 11.40 -33.34 -1.45
N GLU A 215 11.75 -33.55 -2.70
CA GLU A 215 13.09 -33.40 -3.25
C GLU A 215 13.59 -31.96 -3.12
N ASP A 216 12.67 -30.99 -3.21
CA ASP A 216 12.94 -29.56 -2.99
C ASP A 216 13.40 -29.24 -1.56
N THR A 217 13.02 -30.06 -0.57
CA THR A 217 13.38 -29.85 0.84
C THR A 217 14.80 -30.33 1.17
N VAL A 218 15.41 -31.10 0.26
CA VAL A 218 16.75 -31.66 0.41
C VAL A 218 17.68 -31.28 -0.75
N SER A 219 17.20 -30.45 -1.69
CA SER A 219 18.02 -29.92 -2.78
C SER A 219 19.02 -28.86 -2.30
N ASN A 220 19.98 -28.51 -3.14
CA ASN A 220 20.90 -27.40 -2.90
C ASN A 220 20.95 -26.48 -4.13
N PRO A 221 20.41 -25.26 -4.04
CA PRO A 221 19.72 -24.69 -2.88
C PRO A 221 18.41 -25.43 -2.56
N VAL A 222 17.97 -25.35 -1.30
CA VAL A 222 16.63 -25.74 -0.85
C VAL A 222 15.63 -24.87 -1.62
N ARG A 223 14.51 -25.46 -2.04
CA ARG A 223 13.44 -24.77 -2.76
C ARG A 223 12.18 -24.73 -1.92
N GLY A 224 11.28 -23.81 -2.25
CA GLY A 224 10.24 -23.37 -1.33
C GLY A 224 10.86 -22.59 -0.15
N ALA A 225 11.82 -21.71 -0.45
CA ALA A 225 12.69 -21.08 0.54
C ALA A 225 13.10 -19.66 0.14
N VAL A 226 13.57 -18.89 1.13
CA VAL A 226 14.20 -17.59 0.96
C VAL A 226 15.66 -17.70 1.38
N TYR A 227 16.55 -17.24 0.51
CA TYR A 227 17.99 -17.12 0.77
C TYR A 227 18.39 -15.68 1.01
N GLN A 228 19.30 -15.46 1.96
CA GLN A 228 19.96 -14.16 2.17
C GLN A 228 21.36 -14.18 1.55
N TYR A 229 21.73 -13.04 0.96
CA TYR A 229 23.06 -12.71 0.45
C TYR A 229 23.44 -11.32 0.94
N ASN A 230 24.71 -10.96 0.86
CA ASN A 230 25.10 -9.56 0.77
C ASN A 230 24.57 -8.95 -0.55
N ALA A 231 24.47 -7.63 -0.62
CA ALA A 231 24.04 -6.92 -1.82
C ALA A 231 24.97 -7.12 -3.04
N ASP A 232 26.21 -7.57 -2.84
CA ASP A 232 27.13 -7.99 -3.90
C ASP A 232 26.98 -9.47 -4.30
N GLY A 233 26.06 -10.20 -3.66
CA GLY A 233 25.78 -11.61 -3.86
C GLY A 233 26.71 -12.58 -3.12
N SER A 234 27.63 -12.09 -2.30
CA SER A 234 28.44 -12.93 -1.41
C SER A 234 27.65 -13.43 -0.19
N ASN A 235 28.24 -14.35 0.58
CA ASN A 235 27.69 -14.85 1.85
C ASN A 235 26.27 -15.43 1.76
N ARG A 236 26.02 -16.23 0.71
CA ARG A 236 24.78 -17.00 0.57
C ARG A 236 24.51 -17.83 1.82
N ARG A 237 23.32 -17.69 2.39
CA ARG A 237 22.79 -18.59 3.42
C ARG A 237 21.29 -18.78 3.29
N LEU A 238 20.80 -19.93 3.74
CA LEU A 238 19.37 -20.15 3.91
C LEU A 238 18.86 -19.18 5.00
N PHE A 239 17.81 -18.42 4.70
CA PHE A 239 17.19 -17.50 5.64
C PHE A 239 15.91 -18.08 6.24
N ALA A 240 15.04 -18.64 5.39
CA ALA A 240 13.82 -19.31 5.80
C ALA A 240 13.41 -20.37 4.77
N GLN A 241 12.58 -21.33 5.18
CA GLN A 241 12.10 -22.42 4.31
C GLN A 241 10.63 -22.74 4.57
N GLY A 242 10.05 -23.64 3.77
CA GLY A 242 8.66 -24.05 3.90
C GLY A 242 7.67 -23.06 3.30
N LEU A 243 8.11 -22.22 2.36
CA LEU A 243 7.31 -21.21 1.67
C LEU A 243 7.19 -21.62 0.19
N ARG A 244 6.12 -22.32 -0.20
CA ARG A 244 5.97 -22.98 -1.53
C ARG A 244 6.38 -22.08 -2.69
N ASN A 245 5.72 -20.94 -2.84
CA ASN A 245 6.01 -19.95 -3.88
C ASN A 245 5.76 -18.54 -3.32
N ALA A 246 6.76 -18.00 -2.61
CA ALA A 246 6.73 -16.63 -2.11
C ALA A 246 7.04 -15.65 -3.26
N GLU A 247 6.01 -14.98 -3.77
CA GLU A 247 6.12 -14.08 -4.92
C GLU A 247 6.29 -12.63 -4.47
N GLY A 248 5.43 -12.12 -3.59
CA GLY A 248 5.59 -10.76 -3.08
C GLY A 248 6.52 -10.76 -1.88
N LEU A 249 7.64 -10.04 -1.97
CA LEU A 249 8.58 -9.82 -0.88
C LEU A 249 8.68 -8.32 -0.61
N ALA A 250 8.40 -7.88 0.61
CA ALA A 250 8.55 -6.48 1.00
C ALA A 250 9.02 -6.34 2.44
N PHE A 251 9.91 -5.39 2.68
CA PHE A 251 10.21 -4.96 4.04
C PHE A 251 9.14 -4.01 4.53
N LEU A 252 8.64 -4.24 5.75
CA LEU A 252 7.82 -3.25 6.43
C LEU A 252 8.63 -1.95 6.57
N PRO A 253 8.13 -0.80 6.08
CA PRO A 253 8.92 0.43 6.03
C PRO A 253 9.49 0.84 7.39
N ASN A 254 10.71 1.36 7.37
CA ASN A 254 11.50 1.73 8.55
C ASN A 254 11.87 0.57 9.48
N THR A 255 11.78 -0.67 9.01
CA THR A 255 12.20 -1.87 9.74
C THR A 255 13.02 -2.79 8.82
N ASN A 256 13.58 -3.85 9.38
CA ASN A 256 14.14 -4.98 8.62
C ASN A 256 13.24 -6.22 8.74
N ASP A 257 11.94 -6.03 8.98
CA ASP A 257 10.98 -7.12 9.02
C ASP A 257 10.54 -7.46 7.60
N LEU A 258 11.02 -8.59 7.08
CA LEU A 258 10.61 -9.12 5.79
C LEU A 258 9.19 -9.70 5.92
N TRP A 259 8.32 -9.32 5.00
CA TRP A 259 6.99 -9.87 4.84
C TRP A 259 6.85 -10.47 3.45
N VAL A 260 6.07 -11.54 3.36
CA VAL A 260 5.81 -12.24 2.11
C VAL A 260 4.35 -12.54 1.90
N VAL A 261 3.97 -12.67 0.63
CA VAL A 261 2.77 -13.40 0.23
C VAL A 261 3.13 -14.66 -0.54
N VAL A 262 2.41 -15.76 -0.26
CA VAL A 262 2.77 -17.11 -0.73
C VAL A 262 1.60 -17.74 -1.46
N ASN A 263 1.88 -18.34 -2.63
CA ASN A 263 0.95 -19.20 -3.35
C ASN A 263 1.09 -20.63 -2.83
N ASN A 264 0.04 -21.12 -2.18
CA ASN A 264 -0.01 -22.35 -1.44
C ASN A 264 -0.38 -23.56 -2.32
N ARG A 265 -0.56 -24.73 -1.69
CA ARG A 265 -0.75 -25.99 -2.42
C ARG A 265 -2.09 -26.06 -3.16
N ASP A 266 -2.04 -26.64 -4.34
CA ASP A 266 -3.21 -27.02 -5.12
C ASP A 266 -3.72 -28.40 -4.68
N ASN A 267 -5.03 -28.63 -4.78
CA ASN A 267 -5.66 -29.95 -4.67
C ASN A 267 -5.25 -30.76 -3.43
N ILE A 268 -5.18 -30.12 -2.26
CA ILE A 268 -4.85 -30.84 -1.03
C ILE A 268 -5.94 -31.85 -0.67
N ALA A 269 -5.53 -33.00 -0.15
CA ALA A 269 -6.45 -34.01 0.34
C ALA A 269 -6.95 -33.65 1.76
N TYR A 270 -8.17 -34.07 2.07
CA TYR A 270 -8.79 -33.85 3.38
C TYR A 270 -7.95 -34.52 4.49
N PRO A 271 -7.41 -33.74 5.47
CA PRO A 271 -6.40 -34.24 6.40
C PRO A 271 -6.98 -34.87 7.67
N PHE A 272 -8.30 -34.81 7.88
CA PHE A 272 -8.92 -35.26 9.12
C PHE A 272 -9.43 -36.69 9.03
N ASN A 273 -9.04 -37.52 9.99
CA ASN A 273 -9.59 -38.86 10.20
C ASN A 273 -10.66 -38.79 11.29
N ASP A 274 -11.81 -38.24 10.92
CA ASP A 274 -12.92 -37.85 11.81
C ASP A 274 -14.15 -38.76 11.69
N GLY A 275 -14.02 -39.90 10.99
CA GLY A 275 -15.12 -40.82 10.74
C GLY A 275 -16.04 -40.43 9.58
N SER A 276 -15.84 -39.28 8.93
CA SER A 276 -16.61 -38.87 7.73
C SER A 276 -16.35 -39.75 6.50
N GLY A 277 -15.30 -40.57 6.54
CA GLY A 277 -14.82 -41.33 5.39
C GLY A 277 -14.13 -40.47 4.32
N ASN A 278 -13.83 -39.21 4.63
CA ASN A 278 -13.20 -38.26 3.71
C ASN A 278 -11.67 -38.25 3.77
N TYR A 279 -11.08 -38.83 4.83
CA TYR A 279 -9.64 -38.84 5.04
C TYR A 279 -8.86 -39.28 3.80
N GLY A 280 -7.96 -38.42 3.33
CA GLY A 280 -7.13 -38.68 2.14
C GLY A 280 -7.81 -38.47 0.79
N LYS A 281 -9.09 -38.06 0.75
CA LYS A 281 -9.79 -37.72 -0.50
C LYS A 281 -9.59 -36.26 -0.87
N ILE A 282 -9.49 -35.98 -2.16
CA ILE A 282 -9.56 -34.62 -2.70
C ILE A 282 -11.04 -34.28 -2.85
N ILE A 283 -11.51 -33.32 -2.04
CA ILE A 283 -12.93 -32.94 -1.99
C ILE A 283 -13.04 -31.51 -2.49
N PRO A 284 -13.79 -31.23 -3.58
CA PRO A 284 -13.87 -29.89 -4.14
C PRO A 284 -14.25 -28.80 -3.12
N SER A 285 -15.22 -29.06 -2.25
CA SER A 285 -15.63 -28.10 -1.23
C SER A 285 -14.58 -27.84 -0.15
N TYR A 286 -13.67 -28.81 0.10
CA TYR A 286 -12.55 -28.58 1.01
C TYR A 286 -11.44 -27.80 0.30
N VAL A 287 -11.08 -28.23 -0.93
CA VAL A 287 -10.08 -27.57 -1.76
C VAL A 287 -10.46 -26.10 -1.98
N ASP A 288 -11.72 -25.79 -2.28
CA ASP A 288 -12.16 -24.43 -2.61
C ASP A 288 -11.76 -23.37 -1.56
N ASP A 289 -11.60 -23.76 -0.29
CA ASP A 289 -11.24 -22.91 0.83
C ASP A 289 -9.94 -23.33 1.55
N HIS A 290 -9.21 -24.34 1.03
CA HIS A 290 -7.97 -24.83 1.64
C HIS A 290 -6.82 -25.18 0.65
N PRO A 291 -5.56 -24.96 1.06
CA PRO A 291 -5.16 -24.11 2.17
C PRO A 291 -5.31 -22.63 1.79
N PRO A 292 -5.57 -21.73 2.76
CA PRO A 292 -5.47 -20.30 2.53
C PRO A 292 -4.08 -19.92 1.98
N GLU A 293 -4.05 -18.87 1.16
CA GLU A 293 -2.80 -18.23 0.77
C GLU A 293 -2.24 -17.43 1.97
N GLU A 294 -0.96 -17.08 1.97
CA GLU A 294 -0.31 -16.52 3.17
C GLU A 294 0.01 -15.05 2.98
N PHE A 295 -0.16 -14.24 4.03
CA PHE A 295 0.52 -12.96 4.23
C PHE A 295 1.20 -13.00 5.60
N THR A 296 2.52 -13.20 5.62
CA THR A 296 3.23 -13.51 6.87
C THR A 296 4.60 -12.86 6.96
N ARG A 297 5.03 -12.60 8.20
CA ARG A 297 6.40 -12.18 8.50
C ARG A 297 7.35 -13.36 8.36
N VAL A 298 8.45 -13.15 7.64
CA VAL A 298 9.54 -14.12 7.50
C VAL A 298 10.66 -13.78 8.49
N ARG A 299 10.95 -14.70 9.40
CA ARG A 299 12.07 -14.56 10.35
C ARG A 299 13.25 -15.44 9.97
N ASP A 300 14.42 -15.06 10.47
CA ASP A 300 15.64 -15.85 10.33
C ASP A 300 15.48 -17.24 10.96
N GLY A 301 15.87 -18.28 10.22
CA GLY A 301 15.68 -19.68 10.58
C GLY A 301 14.21 -20.14 10.62
N GLY A 302 13.30 -19.39 10.02
CA GLY A 302 11.87 -19.71 10.01
C GLY A 302 11.55 -20.93 9.13
N ASN A 303 10.54 -21.71 9.54
CA ASN A 303 9.99 -22.82 8.77
C ASN A 303 8.46 -22.75 8.72
N TYR A 304 7.93 -22.56 7.52
CA TYR A 304 6.51 -22.30 7.26
C TYR A 304 5.75 -23.54 6.73
N GLY A 305 6.31 -24.73 6.95
CA GLY A 305 5.56 -25.97 6.89
C GLY A 305 5.50 -26.69 5.54
N TRP A 306 5.55 -25.98 4.40
CA TRP A 306 5.52 -26.65 3.09
C TRP A 306 6.71 -27.61 2.93
N PRO A 307 6.52 -28.82 2.35
CA PRO A 307 5.27 -29.39 1.85
C PRO A 307 4.54 -30.31 2.84
N PHE A 308 5.00 -30.37 4.10
CA PHE A 308 4.57 -31.35 5.11
C PHE A 308 3.40 -30.89 5.99
N CYS A 309 3.17 -29.59 6.06
CA CYS A 309 2.19 -28.96 6.92
C CYS A 309 1.45 -27.87 6.13
N ASN A 310 0.12 -27.87 6.16
CA ASN A 310 -0.73 -26.93 5.43
C ASN A 310 -1.39 -25.95 6.42
N PRO A 311 -1.42 -24.63 6.14
CA PRO A 311 -2.09 -23.67 7.02
C PRO A 311 -3.57 -24.04 7.25
N ASN A 312 -4.01 -23.94 8.50
CA ASN A 312 -5.34 -24.35 8.93
C ASN A 312 -6.19 -23.12 9.36
N PRO A 313 -7.21 -22.73 8.57
CA PRO A 313 -8.15 -21.67 8.94
C PRO A 313 -9.29 -22.14 9.85
N ASP A 314 -9.52 -23.44 10.02
CA ASP A 314 -10.67 -24.05 10.72
C ASP A 314 -10.54 -24.02 12.26
N THR A 315 -9.77 -23.05 12.78
CA THR A 315 -9.65 -22.81 14.21
C THR A 315 -10.50 -21.63 14.65
N SER A 316 -10.67 -21.43 15.96
CA SER A 316 -11.36 -20.26 16.49
C SER A 316 -10.73 -18.91 16.10
N ASN A 317 -9.45 -18.91 15.68
CA ASN A 317 -8.77 -17.71 15.21
C ASN A 317 -9.03 -17.43 13.72
N GLY A 318 -9.66 -18.36 12.99
CA GLY A 318 -9.90 -18.24 11.56
C GLY A 318 -8.60 -18.06 10.79
N VAL A 319 -8.56 -17.03 9.95
CA VAL A 319 -7.39 -16.64 9.13
C VAL A 319 -6.31 -15.86 9.88
N ASN A 320 -6.38 -15.75 11.21
CA ASN A 320 -5.40 -15.01 12.00
C ASN A 320 -4.45 -15.96 12.70
N ASP A 321 -3.14 -15.69 12.63
CA ASP A 321 -2.12 -16.48 13.35
C ASP A 321 -2.37 -17.98 13.16
N MET A 322 -2.49 -18.44 11.91
CA MET A 322 -2.97 -19.78 11.60
C MET A 322 -1.95 -20.85 12.00
N PRO A 323 -2.39 -21.93 12.68
CA PRO A 323 -1.57 -23.13 12.84
C PRO A 323 -1.53 -23.93 11.54
N PHE A 324 -0.99 -25.14 11.61
CA PHE A 324 -0.93 -26.05 10.47
C PHE A 324 -1.49 -27.42 10.80
N ASP A 325 -2.18 -28.00 9.82
CA ASP A 325 -2.50 -29.43 9.80
C ASP A 325 -1.41 -30.22 9.10
N ARG A 326 -1.32 -31.50 9.44
CA ARG A 326 -0.44 -32.44 8.75
C ARG A 326 -0.92 -32.63 7.33
N ASP A 327 0.00 -32.54 6.38
CA ASP A 327 -0.29 -32.94 5.02
C ASP A 327 -0.54 -34.44 4.92
N TYR A 328 -1.62 -34.84 4.26
CA TYR A 328 -1.97 -36.25 4.10
C TYR A 328 -0.90 -37.02 3.30
N GLN A 329 -0.45 -36.48 2.17
CA GLN A 329 0.44 -37.20 1.25
C GLN A 329 1.83 -37.38 1.87
N PHE A 330 2.31 -36.36 2.57
CA PHE A 330 3.71 -36.30 2.98
C PHE A 330 3.95 -36.41 4.48
N ASN A 331 2.92 -36.27 5.31
CA ASN A 331 3.04 -36.25 6.75
C ASN A 331 1.85 -36.91 7.50
N ALA A 332 1.07 -37.80 6.86
CA ALA A 332 -0.01 -38.52 7.54
C ALA A 332 0.44 -39.28 8.79
N ASN A 333 1.66 -39.81 8.79
CA ASN A 333 2.27 -40.49 9.94
C ASN A 333 2.73 -39.56 11.07
N GLY A 334 2.70 -38.23 10.88
CA GLY A 334 3.12 -37.24 11.87
C GLY A 334 4.62 -37.20 12.16
N LYS A 335 5.49 -37.69 11.26
CA LYS A 335 6.94 -37.61 11.43
C LYS A 335 7.45 -36.17 11.52
N VAL A 336 6.81 -35.24 10.82
CA VAL A 336 7.09 -33.81 10.91
C VAL A 336 6.09 -33.18 11.90
N ASN A 337 6.61 -32.55 12.96
CA ASN A 337 5.79 -31.88 13.95
C ASN A 337 5.30 -30.52 13.43
N CYS A 338 4.05 -30.46 12.93
CA CYS A 338 3.47 -29.22 12.41
C CYS A 338 3.26 -28.13 13.49
N ASN A 339 3.21 -28.49 14.77
CA ASN A 339 3.13 -27.51 15.86
C ASN A 339 4.45 -26.76 16.10
N ALA A 340 5.56 -27.22 15.50
CA ALA A 340 6.85 -26.54 15.57
C ALA A 340 7.06 -25.54 14.43
N MET A 341 6.12 -25.43 13.49
CA MET A 341 6.20 -24.49 12.37
C MET A 341 5.85 -23.07 12.80
N ASP A 342 6.39 -22.09 12.08
CA ASP A 342 6.06 -20.69 12.25
C ASP A 342 4.66 -20.40 11.73
N ARG A 343 3.78 -19.96 12.64
CA ARG A 343 2.38 -19.67 12.34
C ARG A 343 2.24 -18.58 11.27
N ILE A 344 1.21 -18.71 10.45
CA ILE A 344 0.93 -17.75 9.37
C ILE A 344 0.19 -16.54 9.94
N SER A 345 0.77 -15.35 9.80
CA SER A 345 0.22 -14.13 10.42
C SER A 345 -1.20 -13.82 9.96
N LYS A 346 -1.47 -13.98 8.66
CA LYS A 346 -2.78 -13.75 8.04
C LYS A 346 -3.01 -14.66 6.84
N GLY A 347 -4.18 -15.28 6.78
CA GLY A 347 -4.67 -16.01 5.62
C GLY A 347 -5.33 -15.07 4.61
N ILE A 348 -5.10 -15.36 3.34
CA ILE A 348 -5.78 -14.81 2.17
C ILE A 348 -6.63 -15.95 1.60
N GLN A 349 -7.79 -15.64 1.01
CA GLN A 349 -8.69 -16.65 0.43
C GLN A 349 -7.92 -17.64 -0.47
N ALA A 350 -8.13 -18.94 -0.23
CA ALA A 350 -7.45 -20.02 -0.95
C ALA A 350 -7.54 -19.87 -2.48
N HIS A 351 -6.45 -20.21 -3.16
CA HIS A 351 -6.29 -20.15 -4.62
C HIS A 351 -6.35 -18.76 -5.23
N SER A 352 -6.35 -17.68 -4.43
CA SER A 352 -6.39 -16.31 -4.96
C SER A 352 -5.10 -15.87 -5.66
N ALA A 353 -4.02 -16.64 -5.50
CA ALA A 353 -2.71 -16.42 -6.11
C ALA A 353 -2.16 -15.00 -5.86
N PRO A 354 -1.80 -14.66 -4.59
CA PRO A 354 -1.23 -13.36 -4.29
C PRO A 354 0.16 -13.22 -4.89
N LEU A 355 0.42 -12.13 -5.61
CA LEU A 355 1.70 -11.88 -6.27
C LEU A 355 2.43 -10.71 -5.62
N GLY A 356 2.44 -9.51 -6.21
CA GLY A 356 3.16 -8.36 -5.64
C GLY A 356 2.65 -7.95 -4.26
N LEU A 357 3.55 -7.43 -3.41
CA LEU A 357 3.24 -6.96 -2.05
C LEU A 357 3.83 -5.56 -1.86
N THR A 358 2.98 -4.58 -1.58
CA THR A 358 3.40 -3.17 -1.46
C THR A 358 2.75 -2.49 -0.28
N PHE A 359 3.55 -1.84 0.56
CA PHE A 359 3.04 -0.99 1.63
C PHE A 359 2.72 0.43 1.13
N LEU A 360 1.66 1.04 1.65
CA LEU A 360 1.04 2.25 1.07
C LEU A 360 1.51 3.59 1.69
N GLN A 361 2.53 3.61 2.54
CA GLN A 361 2.95 4.81 3.29
C GLN A 361 3.40 5.95 2.38
N ASN A 362 3.88 5.65 1.17
CA ASN A 362 4.31 6.65 0.20
C ASN A 362 3.17 7.15 -0.71
N THR A 363 1.94 6.67 -0.52
CA THR A 363 0.79 7.13 -1.30
C THR A 363 0.28 8.49 -0.82
N ASN A 364 -0.45 9.19 -1.69
CA ASN A 364 -1.23 10.36 -1.32
C ASN A 364 -2.66 10.00 -0.87
N PHE A 365 -2.93 8.72 -0.63
CA PHE A 365 -4.24 8.23 -0.23
C PHE A 365 -4.57 8.71 1.20
N PRO A 366 -5.85 8.68 1.61
CA PRO A 366 -6.21 8.97 3.00
C PRO A 366 -5.39 8.15 3.98
N SER A 367 -5.12 8.72 5.15
CA SER A 367 -4.28 8.09 6.19
C SER A 367 -4.74 6.67 6.54
N GLN A 368 -6.06 6.44 6.51
CA GLN A 368 -6.71 5.14 6.69
C GLN A 368 -6.21 4.05 5.74
N TYR A 369 -5.79 4.39 4.51
CA TYR A 369 -5.18 3.44 3.55
C TYR A 369 -3.66 3.41 3.68
N SER A 370 -3.03 4.58 3.81
CA SER A 370 -1.55 4.70 3.80
C SER A 370 -0.88 3.87 4.90
N ASN A 371 -1.58 3.60 6.01
CA ASN A 371 -1.16 2.68 7.07
C ASN A 371 -1.61 1.24 6.77
N GLY A 372 -1.11 0.64 5.70
CA GLY A 372 -1.47 -0.72 5.30
C GLY A 372 -0.64 -1.24 4.14
N ALA A 373 -0.99 -2.44 3.68
CA ALA A 373 -0.37 -3.11 2.56
C ALA A 373 -1.40 -3.56 1.54
N VAL A 374 -0.98 -3.69 0.28
CA VAL A 374 -1.77 -4.25 -0.80
C VAL A 374 -1.08 -5.46 -1.42
N THR A 375 -1.89 -6.40 -1.90
CA THR A 375 -1.44 -7.51 -2.73
C THR A 375 -2.32 -7.66 -3.97
N GLY A 376 -1.69 -7.96 -5.10
CA GLY A 376 -2.41 -8.32 -6.32
C GLY A 376 -2.85 -9.76 -6.24
N LEU A 377 -4.16 -10.02 -6.24
CA LEU A 377 -4.72 -11.37 -6.30
C LEU A 377 -4.93 -11.75 -7.76
N HIS A 378 -3.99 -12.52 -8.32
CA HIS A 378 -3.94 -12.86 -9.74
C HIS A 378 -5.11 -13.74 -10.20
N GLY A 379 -5.71 -14.44 -9.24
CA GLY A 379 -6.96 -15.16 -9.40
C GLY A 379 -6.80 -16.65 -9.66
N SER A 380 -7.78 -17.40 -9.18
CA SER A 380 -7.77 -18.85 -9.07
C SER A 380 -7.96 -19.59 -10.38
N TRP A 381 -7.24 -20.70 -10.53
CA TRP A 381 -7.51 -21.70 -11.57
C TRP A 381 -8.05 -23.03 -11.01
N ASN A 382 -7.77 -23.35 -9.74
CA ASN A 382 -7.98 -24.66 -9.13
C ASN A 382 -9.08 -24.68 -8.05
N ARG A 383 -10.26 -24.13 -8.37
CA ARG A 383 -11.45 -24.17 -7.48
C ARG A 383 -12.74 -24.10 -8.31
N GLN A 384 -13.89 -24.46 -7.75
CA GLN A 384 -15.15 -24.56 -8.50
C GLN A 384 -15.68 -23.20 -8.99
N LYS A 385 -15.60 -22.16 -8.13
CA LYS A 385 -15.95 -20.78 -8.49
C LYS A 385 -14.73 -19.88 -8.38
N LYS A 386 -14.43 -19.12 -9.42
CA LYS A 386 -13.26 -18.25 -9.45
C LYS A 386 -13.28 -17.22 -8.30
N THR A 387 -12.11 -16.96 -7.73
CA THR A 387 -11.86 -15.90 -6.72
C THR A 387 -10.52 -15.22 -6.99
N GLY A 388 -10.22 -14.16 -6.25
CA GLY A 388 -9.11 -13.23 -6.52
C GLY A 388 -9.52 -12.22 -7.58
N TYR A 389 -8.65 -11.95 -8.55
CA TYR A 389 -8.85 -10.96 -9.62
C TYR A 389 -9.16 -9.56 -9.07
N LYS A 390 -8.37 -9.15 -8.08
CA LYS A 390 -8.56 -7.89 -7.34
C LYS A 390 -7.25 -7.42 -6.70
N ILE A 391 -7.24 -6.17 -6.26
CA ILE A 391 -6.24 -5.66 -5.33
C ILE A 391 -6.83 -5.75 -3.93
N ALA A 392 -6.27 -6.64 -3.12
CA ALA A 392 -6.62 -6.78 -1.72
C ALA A 392 -5.79 -5.82 -0.88
N TYR A 393 -6.43 -5.12 0.07
CA TYR A 393 -5.81 -4.23 1.02
C TYR A 393 -5.96 -4.79 2.44
N PHE A 394 -4.89 -4.65 3.21
CA PHE A 394 -4.78 -5.08 4.60
C PHE A 394 -4.39 -3.87 5.43
N PRO A 395 -5.31 -3.33 6.28
CA PRO A 395 -4.93 -2.33 7.25
C PRO A 395 -3.81 -2.84 8.15
N TRP A 396 -2.91 -1.95 8.57
CA TRP A 396 -1.80 -2.33 9.44
C TRP A 396 -2.10 -2.00 10.90
N ASN A 397 -2.09 -3.02 11.76
CA ASN A 397 -2.19 -2.81 13.20
C ASN A 397 -0.80 -2.56 13.79
N ASN A 398 -0.49 -1.29 14.09
CA ASN A 398 0.81 -0.91 14.65
C ASN A 398 1.11 -1.56 16.02
N SER A 399 0.08 -1.77 16.86
CA SER A 399 0.26 -2.37 18.18
C SER A 399 0.58 -3.87 18.09
N LYS A 400 -0.08 -4.59 17.18
CA LYS A 400 0.16 -6.03 16.95
C LYS A 400 1.30 -6.30 15.97
N LYS A 401 1.77 -5.28 15.25
CA LYS A 401 2.71 -5.39 14.12
C LYS A 401 2.27 -6.45 13.11
N ALA A 402 0.98 -6.44 12.78
CA ALA A 402 0.36 -7.47 11.95
C ALA A 402 -0.73 -6.86 11.05
N PRO A 403 -0.98 -7.46 9.88
CA PRO A 403 -2.10 -7.07 9.03
C PRO A 403 -3.45 -7.41 9.67
N GLU A 404 -4.45 -6.56 9.41
CA GLU A 404 -5.83 -6.74 9.84
C GLU A 404 -6.65 -7.51 8.80
N GLN A 405 -7.97 -7.37 8.83
CA GLN A 405 -8.87 -8.09 7.91
C GLN A 405 -8.69 -7.59 6.47
N GLU A 406 -8.70 -8.53 5.52
CA GLU A 406 -8.70 -8.21 4.09
C GLU A 406 -9.92 -7.35 3.72
N MET A 407 -9.71 -6.36 2.87
CA MET A 407 -10.75 -5.63 2.16
C MET A 407 -10.35 -5.35 0.71
N ASP A 408 -11.32 -5.25 -0.19
CA ASP A 408 -11.04 -4.96 -1.59
C ASP A 408 -10.68 -3.48 -1.76
N LEU A 409 -9.51 -3.18 -2.33
CA LEU A 409 -9.13 -1.84 -2.77
C LEU A 409 -9.56 -1.59 -4.22
N VAL A 410 -9.41 -2.58 -5.10
CA VAL A 410 -9.93 -2.53 -6.48
C VAL A 410 -10.44 -3.91 -6.84
N ASN A 411 -11.66 -4.02 -7.38
CA ASN A 411 -12.20 -5.27 -7.90
C ASN A 411 -13.02 -5.06 -9.18
N GLY A 412 -13.50 -6.14 -9.78
CA GLY A 412 -14.35 -6.12 -10.99
C GLY A 412 -13.72 -6.72 -12.24
N TRP A 413 -12.48 -7.21 -12.16
CA TRP A 413 -11.84 -7.96 -13.26
C TRP A 413 -12.47 -9.34 -13.50
N LEU A 414 -13.07 -9.92 -12.46
CA LEU A 414 -13.93 -11.11 -12.54
C LEU A 414 -15.40 -10.67 -12.46
N VAL A 415 -16.20 -11.07 -13.44
CA VAL A 415 -17.66 -10.86 -13.44
C VAL A 415 -18.31 -12.00 -12.65
N PRO A 416 -18.88 -11.76 -11.45
CA PRO A 416 -19.32 -12.85 -10.59
C PRO A 416 -20.41 -13.73 -11.22
N ALA A 417 -21.33 -13.13 -11.98
CA ALA A 417 -22.46 -13.84 -12.60
C ALA A 417 -22.02 -14.81 -13.70
N THR A 418 -21.05 -14.42 -14.54
CA THR A 418 -20.63 -15.21 -15.72
C THR A 418 -19.33 -15.96 -15.51
N GLN A 419 -18.57 -15.64 -14.45
CA GLN A 419 -17.20 -16.12 -14.21
C GLN A 419 -16.21 -15.73 -15.33
N GLU A 420 -16.58 -14.76 -16.16
CA GLU A 420 -15.70 -14.17 -17.17
C GLU A 420 -14.65 -13.30 -16.49
N ILE A 421 -13.41 -13.41 -16.96
CA ILE A 421 -12.30 -12.57 -16.51
C ILE A 421 -11.81 -11.72 -17.68
N TRP A 422 -11.47 -10.47 -17.39
CA TRP A 422 -10.89 -9.56 -18.39
C TRP A 422 -9.56 -8.95 -17.96
N GLY A 423 -9.07 -9.27 -16.76
CA GLY A 423 -7.74 -8.90 -16.27
C GLY A 423 -7.29 -9.75 -15.09
N ARG A 424 -5.99 -9.77 -14.82
CA ARG A 424 -5.35 -10.50 -13.72
C ARG A 424 -4.24 -9.61 -13.11
N PRO A 425 -4.53 -8.88 -12.03
CA PRO A 425 -3.54 -7.97 -11.45
C PRO A 425 -2.36 -8.76 -10.87
N VAL A 426 -1.15 -8.20 -11.03
CA VAL A 426 0.11 -8.84 -10.62
C VAL A 426 0.77 -8.06 -9.50
N ASP A 427 1.28 -6.86 -9.81
CA ASP A 427 2.12 -6.08 -8.91
C ASP A 427 1.64 -4.63 -8.82
N MET A 428 2.03 -3.94 -7.75
CA MET A 428 1.67 -2.56 -7.51
C MET A 428 2.88 -1.75 -7.05
N VAL A 429 3.03 -0.54 -7.59
CA VAL A 429 4.08 0.39 -7.16
C VAL A 429 3.50 1.78 -6.98
N VAL A 430 4.08 2.55 -6.05
CA VAL A 430 3.66 3.93 -5.80
C VAL A 430 4.45 4.87 -6.70
N ASP A 431 3.76 5.66 -7.52
CA ASP A 431 4.40 6.67 -8.35
C ASP A 431 4.85 7.89 -7.54
N GLN A 432 5.67 8.77 -8.14
CA GLN A 432 6.17 9.97 -7.46
C GLN A 432 5.08 10.97 -7.05
N GLN A 433 3.88 10.85 -7.59
CA GLN A 433 2.73 11.68 -7.21
C GLN A 433 1.87 11.02 -6.13
N GLY A 434 2.29 9.85 -5.61
CA GLY A 434 1.59 9.10 -4.56
C GLY A 434 0.42 8.27 -5.07
N ASN A 435 0.28 8.06 -6.38
CA ASN A 435 -0.75 7.18 -6.94
C ASN A 435 -0.26 5.73 -6.96
N LEU A 436 -1.19 4.79 -7.03
CA LEU A 436 -0.86 3.37 -7.13
C LEU A 436 -0.93 2.93 -8.59
N LEU A 437 0.19 2.51 -9.15
CA LEU A 437 0.26 1.84 -10.45
C LEU A 437 0.07 0.34 -10.25
N ILE A 438 -0.69 -0.32 -11.13
CA ILE A 438 -1.07 -1.73 -11.02
C ILE A 438 -0.79 -2.42 -12.36
N SER A 439 0.01 -3.48 -12.37
CA SER A 439 0.24 -4.28 -13.58
C SER A 439 -0.78 -5.40 -13.74
N ASP A 440 -1.09 -5.73 -14.98
CA ASP A 440 -1.96 -6.84 -15.37
C ASP A 440 -1.41 -7.53 -16.62
N ASP A 441 -0.91 -8.75 -16.43
CA ASP A 441 -0.29 -9.55 -17.48
C ASP A 441 -1.32 -10.17 -18.45
N TYR A 442 -2.59 -10.23 -18.08
CA TYR A 442 -3.65 -10.82 -18.88
C TYR A 442 -4.17 -9.81 -19.90
N SER A 443 -4.53 -8.60 -19.45
CA SER A 443 -5.01 -7.53 -20.35
C SER A 443 -3.87 -6.76 -21.03
N GLY A 444 -2.64 -6.93 -20.53
CA GLY A 444 -1.45 -6.24 -21.01
C GLY A 444 -1.51 -4.76 -20.68
N THR A 445 -1.74 -4.43 -19.42
CA THR A 445 -2.11 -3.08 -18.98
C THR A 445 -1.39 -2.70 -17.70
N ILE A 446 -0.96 -1.44 -17.63
CA ILE A 446 -0.66 -0.76 -16.37
C ILE A 446 -1.82 0.18 -16.08
N TYR A 447 -2.50 -0.02 -14.97
CA TYR A 447 -3.52 0.90 -14.47
C TYR A 447 -2.91 1.91 -13.52
N LYS A 448 -3.54 3.08 -13.40
CA LYS A 448 -3.23 4.10 -12.40
C LYS A 448 -4.47 4.37 -11.56
N LEU A 449 -4.40 4.05 -10.28
CA LEU A 449 -5.39 4.37 -9.26
C LEU A 449 -4.98 5.67 -8.56
N SER A 450 -5.81 6.70 -8.72
CA SER A 450 -5.57 8.04 -8.18
C SER A 450 -6.63 8.40 -7.17
N TYR A 451 -6.19 8.90 -6.02
CA TYR A 451 -7.07 9.57 -5.06
C TYR A 451 -7.18 11.04 -5.44
N THR A 452 -8.40 11.49 -5.66
CA THR A 452 -8.70 12.92 -5.64
C THR A 452 -9.42 13.12 -4.34
N PRO A 453 -8.85 13.84 -3.34
CA PRO A 453 -9.65 14.25 -2.21
C PRO A 453 -10.96 14.78 -2.77
N SER A 454 -12.12 14.34 -2.23
CA SER A 454 -13.26 15.24 -2.35
C SER A 454 -12.65 16.57 -1.95
N ALA A 455 -12.73 17.60 -2.81
CA ALA A 455 -12.70 18.93 -2.26
C ALA A 455 -13.61 18.77 -1.05
N VAL A 456 -13.09 18.97 0.17
CA VAL A 456 -13.98 19.20 1.29
C VAL A 456 -14.93 20.16 0.65
N VAL A 457 -16.19 19.76 0.45
CA VAL A 457 -17.19 20.74 0.15
C VAL A 457 -17.19 21.46 1.47
N SER A 458 -16.24 22.39 1.63
CA SER A 458 -16.27 23.46 2.59
C SER A 458 -17.67 23.91 2.33
N ALA A 459 -18.58 23.55 3.24
CA ALA A 459 -19.99 23.83 3.04
C ALA A 459 -19.98 25.26 2.55
N LYS A 460 -20.50 25.50 1.34
CA LYS A 460 -20.49 26.85 0.79
C LYS A 460 -21.16 27.66 1.88
N VAL A 461 -20.41 28.55 2.52
CA VAL A 461 -20.88 29.35 3.65
C VAL A 461 -20.60 30.78 3.30
N VAL A 462 -21.54 31.64 3.65
CA VAL A 462 -21.28 33.06 3.68
C VAL A 462 -20.32 33.30 4.84
N LYS A 463 -19.21 33.99 4.61
CA LYS A 463 -18.26 34.30 5.68
C LYS A 463 -18.08 35.80 5.77
N VAL A 464 -18.30 36.36 6.95
CA VAL A 464 -18.08 37.78 7.23
C VAL A 464 -16.91 37.96 8.18
N TYR A 465 -16.26 39.11 8.08
CA TYR A 465 -15.03 39.43 8.78
C TYR A 465 -15.14 40.79 9.42
N ARG A 466 -14.56 40.89 10.61
CA ARG A 466 -14.55 42.13 11.36
C ARG A 466 -13.74 43.21 10.66
N ASP A 467 -12.61 42.85 10.04
CA ASP A 467 -11.74 43.82 9.38
C ASP A 467 -11.82 43.69 7.85
N GLY A 468 -11.36 44.73 7.15
CA GLY A 468 -11.20 44.70 5.70
C GLY A 468 -10.22 43.60 5.24
N ASN A 469 -10.24 43.26 3.95
CA ASN A 469 -9.36 42.25 3.36
C ASN A 469 -9.43 40.87 4.03
N PHE A 470 -10.60 40.47 4.54
CA PHE A 470 -10.85 39.17 5.17
C PHE A 470 -10.02 38.93 6.45
N ALA A 471 -9.69 40.00 7.17
CA ALA A 471 -8.90 39.94 8.39
C ALA A 471 -9.77 40.02 9.67
N GLY A 472 -9.14 39.79 10.82
CA GLY A 472 -9.80 39.85 12.12
C GLY A 472 -10.66 38.62 12.44
N SER A 473 -11.52 38.76 13.45
CA SER A 473 -12.49 37.72 13.81
C SER A 473 -13.48 37.50 12.67
N SER A 474 -13.83 36.23 12.41
CA SER A 474 -14.72 35.87 11.31
C SER A 474 -15.85 34.97 11.77
N GLN A 475 -17.01 35.08 11.13
CA GLN A 475 -18.17 34.24 11.40
C GLN A 475 -18.75 33.70 10.09
N SER A 476 -19.16 32.42 10.10
CA SER A 476 -19.74 31.74 8.95
C SER A 476 -21.25 31.52 9.13
N PHE A 477 -21.98 31.62 8.03
CA PHE A 477 -23.41 31.38 7.94
C PHE A 477 -23.69 30.34 6.84
N PRO A 478 -24.66 29.43 7.05
CA PRO A 478 -25.16 28.54 6.00
C PRO A 478 -25.62 29.31 4.77
N THR A 479 -25.62 28.66 3.60
CA THR A 479 -26.23 29.20 2.37
C THR A 479 -27.73 28.95 2.26
N THR A 480 -28.34 28.31 3.27
CA THR A 480 -29.79 28.18 3.35
C THR A 480 -30.40 29.51 3.79
N PRO A 481 -31.57 29.90 3.24
CA PRO A 481 -32.19 31.17 3.58
C PRO A 481 -32.41 31.34 5.09
N GLY A 482 -32.05 32.50 5.64
CA GLY A 482 -32.09 32.77 7.07
C GLY A 482 -31.67 34.18 7.45
N VAL A 483 -32.14 34.66 8.61
CA VAL A 483 -31.84 36.01 9.12
C VAL A 483 -31.10 35.91 10.45
N TYR A 484 -29.97 36.61 10.55
CA TYR A 484 -29.06 36.59 11.69
C TYR A 484 -28.88 38.01 12.22
N LYS A 485 -29.57 38.31 13.34
CA LYS A 485 -29.57 39.65 13.97
C LYS A 485 -28.62 39.71 15.16
N ALA A 486 -27.90 40.82 15.32
CA ALA A 486 -26.96 41.00 16.43
C ALA A 486 -27.64 40.92 17.79
N ASN A 487 -28.79 41.58 17.97
CA ASN A 487 -29.58 41.57 19.21
C ASN A 487 -30.15 40.18 19.61
N GLN A 488 -30.10 39.20 18.70
CA GLN A 488 -30.47 37.80 18.94
C GLN A 488 -29.23 36.90 19.05
N GLY A 489 -28.03 37.47 19.16
CA GLY A 489 -26.76 36.74 19.21
C GLY A 489 -26.30 36.21 17.85
N GLY A 490 -26.96 36.58 16.77
CA GLY A 490 -26.67 36.12 15.40
C GLY A 490 -25.31 36.55 14.88
N LEU A 491 -24.69 37.60 15.45
CA LEU A 491 -23.36 38.11 15.08
C LEU A 491 -22.34 38.01 16.23
N LYS A 492 -22.54 37.08 17.19
CA LYS A 492 -21.77 37.03 18.44
C LYS A 492 -20.24 36.94 18.30
N VAL A 493 -19.73 36.40 17.18
CA VAL A 493 -18.28 36.21 16.97
C VAL A 493 -17.64 37.43 16.33
N VAL A 494 -18.30 38.02 15.33
CA VAL A 494 -17.78 39.20 14.62
C VAL A 494 -18.13 40.51 15.31
N GLY A 495 -19.21 40.54 16.09
CA GLY A 495 -19.72 41.70 16.79
C GLY A 495 -20.84 42.42 16.03
N ASN A 496 -21.65 43.17 16.79
CA ASN A 496 -22.58 44.15 16.21
C ASN A 496 -21.80 45.32 15.64
N ASP A 497 -22.23 45.88 14.51
CA ASP A 497 -21.65 47.09 13.91
C ASP A 497 -20.14 46.97 13.71
N ALA A 498 -19.69 45.79 13.30
CA ALA A 498 -18.27 45.43 13.27
C ALA A 498 -17.84 44.76 11.96
N ILE A 499 -18.75 44.50 11.02
CA ILE A 499 -18.42 43.79 9.77
C ILE A 499 -17.84 44.78 8.76
N SER A 500 -16.67 44.43 8.21
CA SER A 500 -15.95 45.27 7.24
C SER A 500 -15.68 44.56 5.91
N SER A 501 -15.70 43.23 5.84
CA SER A 501 -15.56 42.47 4.59
C SER A 501 -16.33 41.14 4.60
N LEU A 502 -16.64 40.59 3.42
CA LEU A 502 -17.35 39.30 3.31
C LEU A 502 -17.01 38.50 2.05
N SER A 503 -17.21 37.18 2.14
CA SER A 503 -17.15 36.24 1.02
C SER A 503 -18.51 35.56 0.87
N VAL A 504 -19.06 35.60 -0.34
CA VAL A 504 -20.36 35.04 -0.71
C VAL A 504 -20.16 33.94 -1.74
N PRO A 505 -20.57 32.70 -1.47
CA PRO A 505 -20.37 31.60 -2.42
C PRO A 505 -21.30 31.68 -3.64
N SER A 506 -20.90 31.05 -4.74
CA SER A 506 -21.71 30.96 -5.97
C SER A 506 -23.09 30.35 -5.71
N GLY A 507 -24.14 31.05 -6.16
CA GLY A 507 -25.54 30.64 -6.00
C GLY A 507 -26.23 31.21 -4.77
N THR A 508 -25.59 32.11 -4.03
CA THR A 508 -26.14 32.76 -2.82
C THR A 508 -26.14 34.28 -2.98
N VAL A 509 -27.16 34.93 -2.42
CA VAL A 509 -27.22 36.38 -2.26
C VAL A 509 -27.32 36.70 -0.78
N VAL A 510 -26.56 37.69 -0.34
CA VAL A 510 -26.54 38.13 1.06
C VAL A 510 -26.96 39.58 1.12
N ARG A 511 -27.93 39.88 1.99
CA ARG A 511 -28.32 41.23 2.33
C ARG A 511 -27.78 41.59 3.71
N VAL A 512 -27.06 42.69 3.81
CA VAL A 512 -26.61 43.26 5.10
C VAL A 512 -27.34 44.57 5.35
N CYS A 513 -27.65 44.86 6.62
CA CYS A 513 -28.45 46.02 6.98
C CYS A 513 -27.99 46.69 8.28
N GLN A 514 -28.22 48.00 8.36
CA GLN A 514 -27.68 48.85 9.44
C GLN A 514 -28.42 48.80 10.79
N HIS A 515 -29.66 48.27 10.82
CA HIS A 515 -30.48 48.24 12.04
C HIS A 515 -31.34 46.97 12.05
N GLU A 516 -31.53 46.36 13.22
CA GLU A 516 -32.22 45.07 13.39
C GLU A 516 -33.72 45.10 13.08
N THR A 517 -34.31 46.30 13.04
CA THR A 517 -35.72 46.56 12.71
C THR A 517 -35.92 47.12 11.31
N GLY A 518 -34.85 47.25 10.52
CA GLY A 518 -34.88 47.88 9.19
C GLY A 518 -34.12 49.22 9.18
N GLY A 519 -33.34 49.42 8.11
CA GLY A 519 -32.45 50.56 7.88
C GLY A 519 -31.92 50.52 6.43
N ARG A 520 -30.82 51.22 6.12
CA ARG A 520 -30.17 51.02 4.82
C ARG A 520 -29.65 49.59 4.72
N CYS A 521 -29.87 48.98 3.57
CA CYS A 521 -29.45 47.63 3.29
C CYS A 521 -28.71 47.55 1.95
N ARG A 522 -27.76 46.62 1.84
CA ARG A 522 -27.02 46.34 0.61
C ARG A 522 -27.02 44.84 0.35
N GLU A 523 -27.19 44.47 -0.92
CA GLU A 523 -27.07 43.10 -1.37
C GLU A 523 -25.71 42.83 -1.99
N PHE A 524 -25.19 41.65 -1.72
CA PHE A 524 -23.94 41.11 -2.22
C PHE A 524 -24.25 39.76 -2.86
N SER A 525 -24.04 39.68 -4.17
CA SER A 525 -24.09 38.43 -4.92
C SER A 525 -22.82 37.61 -4.67
N ALA A 526 -22.68 36.46 -5.33
CA ALA A 526 -21.48 35.64 -5.23
C ALA A 526 -20.19 36.44 -5.56
N GLY A 527 -19.22 36.40 -4.66
CA GLY A 527 -17.95 37.11 -4.80
C GLY A 527 -17.21 37.32 -3.48
N ASP A 528 -15.96 37.76 -3.60
CA ASP A 528 -15.08 38.09 -2.49
C ASP A 528 -14.97 39.62 -2.37
N TYR A 529 -15.61 40.18 -1.35
CA TYR A 529 -15.69 41.62 -1.11
C TYR A 529 -14.72 42.02 -0.01
N LYS A 530 -13.55 42.52 -0.41
CA LYS A 530 -12.51 43.01 0.52
C LYS A 530 -12.97 44.19 1.39
N SER A 531 -14.08 44.85 1.03
CA SER A 531 -14.76 45.86 1.84
C SER A 531 -16.26 45.80 1.58
N VAL A 532 -17.08 46.06 2.60
CA VAL A 532 -18.53 46.28 2.47
C VAL A 532 -18.88 47.68 1.94
N GLY A 533 -17.87 48.55 1.77
CA GLY A 533 -18.01 49.96 1.40
C GLY A 533 -18.02 50.87 2.63
N ALA A 534 -17.41 52.07 2.52
CA ALA A 534 -17.24 53.01 3.63
C ALA A 534 -18.55 53.47 4.28
N ASP A 535 -19.68 53.34 3.58
CA ASP A 535 -21.01 53.69 4.06
C ASP A 535 -21.71 52.56 4.85
N PHE A 536 -21.12 51.37 4.88
CA PHE A 536 -21.61 50.19 5.63
C PHE A 536 -20.57 49.60 6.59
N ASP A 537 -19.31 50.04 6.48
CA ASP A 537 -18.21 49.60 7.33
C ASP A 537 -18.52 49.88 8.80
N ASN A 538 -18.45 48.86 9.66
CA ASN A 538 -18.78 48.98 11.08
C ASN A 538 -20.18 49.55 11.37
N MET A 539 -21.15 49.27 10.48
CA MET A 539 -22.54 49.70 10.66
C MET A 539 -23.55 48.56 10.53
N ILE A 540 -23.11 47.31 10.32
CA ILE A 540 -24.01 46.18 10.01
C ILE A 540 -24.49 45.49 11.29
N SER A 541 -25.81 45.48 11.50
CA SER A 541 -26.45 44.85 12.68
C SER A 541 -27.24 43.57 12.36
N PHE A 542 -27.50 43.28 11.08
CA PHE A 542 -27.99 41.94 10.68
C PHE A 542 -27.57 41.53 9.28
N ILE A 543 -27.57 40.21 9.07
CA ILE A 543 -27.33 39.54 7.79
C ILE A 543 -28.56 38.68 7.45
N GLU A 544 -29.03 38.78 6.23
CA GLU A 544 -30.03 37.90 5.63
C GLU A 544 -29.39 37.14 4.47
N VAL A 545 -29.36 35.81 4.57
CA VAL A 545 -28.99 34.92 3.47
C VAL A 545 -30.28 34.61 2.71
N LYS A 546 -30.27 34.82 1.39
CA LYS A 546 -31.43 34.65 0.51
C LYS A 546 -31.37 33.39 -0.34
#